data_AF-A0A974ZK97-F1
#
_entry.id   AF-A0A974ZK97-F1
#
_cell.length_a   1.000
_cell.length_b   1.000
_cell.length_c   1.000
_cell.angle_alpha   90.00
_cell.angle_beta   90.00
_cell.angle_gamma   90.00
#
_symmetry.space_group_name_H-M   'P 1'
#
loop_
_entity.id
_entity.type
_entity.pdbx_description
1 polymer ?
#
loop_
_entity_poly.entity_id
_entity_poly.type
_entity_poly.pdbx_seq_one_letter_code
_entity_poly.pdbx_strand_id
1 'polypeptide(L)'
;MYYPDSSGSTLTFSQTDEDCSDDNLIIIGPAENLVSTLLQGKIVSAELIKLVRRAPYSTLPNQTHQPANRVYPKTMIYQLPLFSFGTLLDPAVQQYVFGSTLTHSRGSLANMHFTEVPINDPAVIAASGLAVHRGLASHLGSSIDGGLLALSSEQLTQADAYEVSAYARRRVLTTDGNQAWAYLNARPLASAERIGIIGDGIAYGRSDARGGWAQLLHSTHLARNEDRHRLWNFAIPGQKLSNLADYAPAELARRSIDTVIIGAGINDLIAGTSSAALLQEVENLCTILEVEGRRPVVLTPLWLNTEQAAQDFGVSVSLSTVLDYRNLLLTWGTRTYRDVIDLYPVLEELPEYLIDGIHPDAGGHELIYQALSTG
;
A
#
# COMPACT_ATOMS: atom_id res chain seq x y z
N MET A 1 11.06 9.88 61.41
CA MET A 1 11.95 9.31 62.44
C MET A 1 12.25 7.88 62.03
N TYR A 2 13.52 7.62 61.69
CA TYR A 2 14.25 6.34 61.55
C TYR A 2 13.80 5.19 60.60
N TYR A 3 14.68 4.94 59.62
CA TYR A 3 15.05 3.73 58.84
C TYR A 3 15.79 2.68 59.74
N PRO A 4 16.07 1.39 59.34
CA PRO A 4 17.01 0.96 58.26
C PRO A 4 16.51 -0.24 57.38
N ASP A 5 16.91 -0.45 56.10
CA ASP A 5 18.24 -0.77 55.49
C ASP A 5 18.70 -2.21 55.82
N SER A 6 19.26 -3.11 54.98
CA SER A 6 20.04 -3.05 53.72
C SER A 6 20.33 -4.48 53.17
N SER A 7 20.93 -4.54 51.97
CA SER A 7 21.87 -5.56 51.41
C SER A 7 21.27 -6.87 50.84
N GLY A 8 21.69 -7.42 49.70
CA GLY A 8 22.87 -7.21 48.87
C GLY A 8 23.88 -8.36 49.06
N SER A 9 23.86 -9.39 48.20
CA SER A 9 25.01 -10.30 48.04
C SER A 9 24.96 -11.15 46.77
N THR A 10 26.05 -11.01 46.03
CA THR A 10 26.55 -11.76 44.87
C THR A 10 27.11 -13.11 45.33
N LEU A 11 26.93 -14.19 44.54
CA LEU A 11 27.79 -15.38 44.61
C LEU A 11 28.08 -15.92 43.21
N THR A 12 29.35 -15.78 42.82
CA THR A 12 30.05 -16.44 41.73
C THR A 12 30.39 -17.89 42.11
N PHE A 13 30.32 -18.82 41.16
CA PHE A 13 31.09 -20.07 41.15
C PHE A 13 31.63 -20.37 39.75
N SER A 14 32.85 -20.91 39.76
CA SER A 14 33.80 -21.17 38.67
C SER A 14 33.60 -22.51 37.94
N GLN A 15 34.16 -22.58 36.71
CA GLN A 15 34.56 -23.74 35.89
C GLN A 15 34.87 -25.04 36.68
N THR A 16 34.61 -26.27 36.21
CA THR A 16 35.04 -26.92 34.94
C THR A 16 34.13 -28.09 34.51
N ASP A 17 34.38 -28.61 33.29
CA ASP A 17 34.14 -29.97 32.73
C ASP A 17 33.36 -29.86 31.39
N GLU A 18 34.06 -29.74 30.26
CA GLU A 18 34.58 -30.80 29.37
C GLU A 18 33.52 -31.41 28.40
N ASP A 19 33.82 -31.18 27.11
CA ASP A 19 33.57 -32.00 25.92
C ASP A 19 32.29 -31.89 25.04
N CYS A 20 32.60 -31.90 23.73
CA CYS A 20 31.79 -32.05 22.50
C CYS A 20 31.00 -30.80 22.03
N SER A 21 31.47 -30.02 21.03
CA SER A 21 31.69 -30.27 19.58
C SER A 21 30.62 -29.59 18.72
N ASP A 22 31.08 -28.86 17.69
CA ASP A 22 30.34 -28.14 16.62
C ASP A 22 29.94 -26.67 16.88
N ASP A 23 30.94 -25.77 16.78
CA ASP A 23 30.71 -24.33 16.62
C ASP A 23 30.23 -24.02 15.19
N ASN A 24 28.91 -23.95 15.01
CA ASN A 24 28.32 -23.05 14.03
C ASN A 24 28.37 -21.63 14.59
N LEU A 25 29.38 -20.86 14.20
CA LEU A 25 29.52 -19.44 14.51
C LEU A 25 28.39 -18.65 13.82
N ILE A 26 27.35 -18.27 14.56
CA ILE A 26 26.35 -17.29 14.10
C ILE A 26 26.88 -15.89 14.45
N ILE A 27 27.45 -15.19 13.46
CA ILE A 27 27.74 -13.76 13.57
C ILE A 27 26.48 -12.99 13.17
N ILE A 28 25.86 -12.28 14.13
CA ILE A 28 24.80 -11.31 13.86
C ILE A 28 25.44 -9.92 13.88
N GLY A 29 25.53 -9.27 12.72
CA GLY A 29 26.03 -7.91 12.55
C GLY A 29 25.63 -7.31 11.19
N PRO A 30 25.62 -5.98 11.03
CA PRO A 30 25.08 -5.28 9.85
C PRO A 30 25.87 -5.58 8.57
N ALA A 31 25.15 -5.66 7.44
CA ALA A 31 25.54 -6.28 6.18
C ALA A 31 26.51 -5.48 5.29
N GLU A 32 27.44 -4.70 5.84
CA GLU A 32 28.35 -3.86 5.05
C GLU A 32 29.82 -4.33 5.00
N ASN A 33 30.15 -5.51 5.51
CA ASN A 33 31.53 -6.04 5.45
C ASN A 33 31.70 -7.44 4.86
N LEU A 34 30.75 -7.93 4.04
CA LEU A 34 30.82 -9.26 3.42
C LEU A 34 31.24 -9.27 1.94
N VAL A 35 31.80 -8.18 1.42
CA VAL A 35 32.27 -8.08 0.02
C VAL A 35 33.78 -8.31 -0.15
N SER A 36 34.57 -8.45 0.92
CA SER A 36 36.02 -8.63 0.79
C SER A 36 36.53 -10.08 0.91
N THR A 37 35.69 -11.12 0.91
CA THR A 37 36.19 -12.50 1.10
C THR A 37 35.49 -13.57 0.24
N LEU A 38 35.09 -13.25 -1.00
CA LEU A 38 34.66 -14.26 -1.98
C LEU A 38 35.19 -13.98 -3.40
N LEU A 39 36.44 -13.51 -3.51
CA LEU A 39 37.23 -13.59 -4.75
C LEU A 39 38.48 -14.43 -4.51
N GLN A 40 38.31 -15.74 -4.34
CA GLN A 40 39.34 -16.73 -4.66
C GLN A 40 38.63 -17.99 -5.15
N GLY A 41 38.74 -18.21 -6.45
CA GLY A 41 37.85 -19.05 -7.22
C GLY A 41 37.86 -20.53 -6.84
N LYS A 42 36.72 -21.17 -7.10
CA LYS A 42 36.61 -22.56 -7.57
C LYS A 42 35.22 -22.75 -8.17
N ILE A 43 35.21 -23.17 -9.43
CA ILE A 43 34.05 -23.63 -10.19
C ILE A 43 33.53 -24.91 -9.53
N VAL A 44 32.21 -25.04 -9.32
CA VAL A 44 31.58 -26.37 -9.23
C VAL A 44 30.23 -26.41 -9.97
N SER A 45 30.27 -27.21 -11.04
CA SER A 45 29.29 -27.86 -11.90
C SER A 45 27.81 -27.99 -11.50
N ALA A 46 26.99 -28.08 -12.54
CA ALA A 46 25.58 -28.42 -12.58
C ALA A 46 25.26 -29.85 -12.10
N GLU A 47 24.50 -29.98 -11.02
CA GLU A 47 23.67 -31.15 -10.73
C GLU A 47 22.62 -30.81 -9.66
N LEU A 48 21.42 -30.37 -10.07
CA LEU A 48 20.27 -30.20 -9.17
C LEU A 48 18.96 -30.26 -9.96
N ILE A 49 18.68 -31.41 -10.57
CA ILE A 49 17.34 -31.78 -11.05
C ILE A 49 17.10 -33.24 -10.70
N LYS A 50 15.91 -33.54 -10.14
CA LYS A 50 15.27 -34.83 -9.74
C LYS A 50 15.23 -34.98 -8.21
N LEU A 51 14.14 -35.39 -7.55
CA LEU A 51 12.98 -36.17 -7.95
C LEU A 51 11.86 -36.03 -6.87
N VAL A 52 10.60 -35.87 -7.25
CA VAL A 52 9.43 -36.04 -6.36
C VAL A 52 8.86 -37.44 -6.55
N ARG A 53 8.67 -38.22 -5.46
CA ARG A 53 7.86 -39.45 -5.43
C ARG A 53 6.89 -39.43 -4.24
N ARG A 54 5.61 -39.75 -4.51
CA ARG A 54 4.49 -40.08 -3.56
C ARG A 54 4.73 -41.49 -2.96
N ALA A 55 4.17 -41.98 -1.84
CA ALA A 55 2.83 -41.93 -1.20
C ALA A 55 2.95 -42.46 0.29
N PRO A 56 1.91 -42.82 1.10
CA PRO A 56 0.44 -42.74 0.97
C PRO A 56 -0.34 -42.17 2.22
N TYR A 57 -1.66 -42.23 2.15
CA TYR A 57 -2.72 -41.66 3.02
C TYR A 57 -2.87 -42.24 4.46
N SER A 58 -3.29 -41.36 5.39
CA SER A 58 -4.33 -41.47 6.45
C SER A 58 -3.86 -40.60 7.64
N THR A 59 -4.59 -39.65 8.25
CA THR A 59 -6.01 -39.37 8.50
C THR A 59 -6.18 -37.85 8.73
N LEU A 60 -7.24 -37.22 8.22
CA LEU A 60 -7.71 -35.87 8.59
C LEU A 60 -8.74 -35.99 9.74
N PRO A 61 -9.03 -34.97 10.59
CA PRO A 61 -9.14 -33.55 10.19
C PRO A 61 -8.70 -32.48 11.23
N ASN A 62 -8.04 -31.42 10.76
CA ASN A 62 -8.40 -30.02 11.02
C ASN A 62 -7.42 -29.11 10.25
N GLN A 63 -7.84 -28.58 9.10
CA GLN A 63 -7.05 -27.58 8.38
C GLN A 63 -7.54 -26.19 8.74
N THR A 64 -6.86 -25.57 9.70
CA THR A 64 -6.62 -24.13 9.67
C THR A 64 -5.71 -23.86 8.47
N HIS A 65 -6.25 -23.30 7.40
CA HIS A 65 -5.44 -22.78 6.31
C HIS A 65 -4.70 -21.52 6.81
N GLN A 66 -3.49 -21.69 7.34
CA GLN A 66 -2.49 -20.63 7.28
C GLN A 66 -2.00 -20.55 5.82
N PRO A 67 -2.06 -19.39 5.16
CA PRO A 67 -1.43 -19.24 3.86
C PRO A 67 0.08 -19.40 4.02
N ALA A 68 0.67 -20.27 3.21
CA ALA A 68 2.10 -20.53 3.17
C ALA A 68 2.87 -19.22 2.93
N ASN A 69 3.82 -18.96 3.81
CA ASN A 69 4.74 -17.84 3.78
C ASN A 69 5.59 -17.91 2.48
N ARG A 70 5.11 -17.31 1.38
CA ARG A 70 5.92 -17.10 0.17
C ARG A 70 6.85 -15.93 0.43
N VAL A 71 8.04 -16.23 0.92
CA VAL A 71 9.15 -15.26 0.93
C VAL A 71 9.61 -15.10 -0.52
N TYR A 72 9.24 -13.99 -1.16
CA TYR A 72 9.78 -13.61 -2.45
C TYR A 72 11.20 -13.06 -2.24
N PRO A 73 12.24 -13.61 -2.89
CA PRO A 73 13.60 -13.09 -2.75
C PRO A 73 13.70 -11.66 -3.30
N LYS A 74 14.31 -10.77 -2.49
CA LYS A 74 14.47 -9.31 -2.70
C LYS A 74 15.16 -8.87 -4.01
N THR A 75 15.72 -9.79 -4.80
CA THR A 75 16.60 -9.49 -5.94
C THR A 75 15.98 -9.75 -7.32
N MET A 76 14.69 -10.09 -7.37
CA MET A 76 13.88 -10.15 -8.60
C MET A 76 12.64 -9.26 -8.42
N ILE A 77 12.82 -7.97 -8.17
CA ILE A 77 11.71 -7.01 -8.23
C ILE A 77 11.68 -6.52 -9.67
N TYR A 78 10.92 -7.29 -10.46
CA TYR A 78 10.82 -7.30 -11.90
C TYR A 78 10.47 -5.94 -12.51
N GLN A 79 11.09 -5.58 -13.64
CA GLN A 79 10.52 -4.59 -14.56
C GLN A 79 9.14 -5.12 -14.99
N LEU A 80 8.08 -4.57 -14.39
CA LEU A 80 6.71 -4.93 -14.76
C LEU A 80 6.44 -4.42 -16.18
N PRO A 81 5.82 -5.22 -17.06
CA PRO A 81 5.41 -4.73 -18.36
C PRO A 81 4.33 -3.66 -18.19
N LEU A 82 4.29 -2.70 -19.12
CA LEU A 82 3.22 -1.73 -19.23
C LEU A 82 2.08 -2.30 -20.08
N PHE A 83 0.91 -2.49 -19.48
CA PHE A 83 -0.33 -2.70 -20.21
C PHE A 83 -0.76 -1.38 -20.89
N SER A 84 -1.01 -1.47 -22.19
CA SER A 84 -1.61 -0.41 -22.98
C SER A 84 -2.72 -0.96 -23.86
N PHE A 85 -3.76 -0.16 -24.06
CA PHE A 85 -4.87 -0.44 -24.97
C PHE A 85 -5.05 0.68 -26.02
N GLY A 86 -4.15 1.68 -26.00
CA GLY A 86 -4.28 2.92 -26.73
C GLY A 86 -3.14 3.17 -27.70
N THR A 87 -2.88 4.44 -27.96
CA THR A 87 -1.91 4.94 -28.96
C THR A 87 -0.47 4.52 -28.69
N LEU A 88 -0.09 4.16 -27.46
CA LEU A 88 1.25 3.63 -27.15
C LEU A 88 1.55 2.27 -27.84
N LEU A 89 0.54 1.59 -28.40
CA LEU A 89 0.75 0.41 -29.25
C LEU A 89 1.02 0.75 -30.73
N ASP A 90 0.81 2.01 -31.15
CA ASP A 90 1.05 2.47 -32.52
C ASP A 90 2.57 2.63 -32.77
N PRO A 91 3.15 1.98 -33.79
CA PRO A 91 4.57 2.12 -34.12
C PRO A 91 5.03 3.57 -34.34
N ALA A 92 4.21 4.45 -34.92
CA ALA A 92 4.56 5.85 -35.14
C ALA A 92 4.66 6.63 -33.82
N VAL A 93 3.75 6.36 -32.88
CA VAL A 93 3.78 6.95 -31.54
C VAL A 93 4.96 6.42 -30.75
N GLN A 94 5.25 5.12 -30.83
CA GLN A 94 6.44 4.54 -30.19
C GLN A 94 7.74 5.15 -30.73
N GLN A 95 7.84 5.35 -32.04
CA GLN A 95 8.99 6.01 -32.64
C GLN A 95 9.15 7.46 -32.13
N TYR A 96 8.04 8.17 -31.90
CA TYR A 96 8.05 9.53 -31.35
C TYR A 96 8.41 9.56 -29.85
N VAL A 97 7.81 8.69 -29.03
CA VAL A 97 7.98 8.69 -27.56
C VAL A 97 9.30 8.02 -27.14
N PHE A 98 9.62 6.87 -27.73
CA PHE A 98 10.76 6.03 -27.34
C PHE A 98 11.94 6.08 -28.31
N GLY A 99 11.79 6.74 -29.47
CA GLY A 99 12.83 6.77 -30.51
C GLY A 99 13.00 5.45 -31.27
N SER A 100 12.17 4.44 -31.00
CA SER A 100 12.17 3.14 -31.68
C SER A 100 10.80 2.47 -31.56
N THR A 101 10.53 1.51 -32.44
CA THR A 101 9.34 0.65 -32.34
C THR A 101 9.61 -0.50 -31.37
N LEU A 102 8.59 -0.86 -30.59
CA LEU A 102 8.68 -1.87 -29.55
C LEU A 102 7.79 -3.07 -29.90
N THR A 103 8.29 -4.27 -29.58
CA THR A 103 7.44 -5.46 -29.60
C THR A 103 6.59 -5.51 -28.33
N HIS A 104 5.35 -5.96 -28.47
CA HIS A 104 4.46 -6.21 -27.34
C HIS A 104 3.88 -7.61 -27.45
N SER A 105 3.62 -8.24 -26.31
CA SER A 105 2.79 -9.44 -26.25
C SER A 105 1.32 -9.04 -26.08
N ARG A 106 0.40 -9.95 -26.40
CA ARG A 106 -1.01 -9.78 -26.03
C ARG A 106 -1.15 -9.96 -24.52
N GLY A 107 -2.04 -9.19 -23.91
CA GLY A 107 -2.43 -9.38 -22.51
C GLY A 107 -3.83 -8.84 -22.28
N SER A 108 -4.42 -9.22 -21.15
CA SER A 108 -5.75 -8.76 -20.77
C SER A 108 -5.79 -8.41 -19.27
N LEU A 109 -6.56 -7.40 -18.91
CA LEU A 109 -6.81 -7.02 -17.51
C LEU A 109 -8.16 -7.57 -17.06
N ALA A 110 -8.16 -8.27 -15.92
CA ALA A 110 -9.37 -8.76 -15.29
C ALA A 110 -10.07 -7.65 -14.51
N ASN A 111 -11.39 -7.73 -14.42
CA ASN A 111 -12.24 -6.81 -13.65
C ASN A 111 -12.03 -5.33 -14.02
N MET A 112 -11.81 -5.03 -15.30
CA MET A 112 -11.69 -3.66 -15.80
C MET A 112 -12.56 -3.42 -17.02
N HIS A 113 -12.99 -2.17 -17.21
CA HIS A 113 -13.68 -1.69 -18.41
C HIS A 113 -13.15 -0.31 -18.82
N PHE A 114 -13.54 0.13 -20.03
CA PHE A 114 -13.20 1.45 -20.52
C PHE A 114 -14.12 2.48 -19.89
N THR A 115 -13.52 3.56 -19.39
CA THR A 115 -14.25 4.72 -18.88
C THR A 115 -13.79 5.98 -19.62
N GLU A 116 -14.50 7.07 -19.38
CA GLU A 116 -14.14 8.39 -19.84
C GLU A 116 -13.38 9.14 -18.73
N VAL A 117 -12.25 9.72 -19.09
CA VAL A 117 -11.41 10.56 -18.22
C VAL A 117 -11.53 11.99 -18.72
N PRO A 118 -12.20 12.88 -17.96
CA PRO A 118 -12.27 14.29 -18.32
C PRO A 118 -10.89 14.94 -18.18
N ILE A 119 -10.50 15.70 -19.19
CA ILE A 119 -9.29 16.52 -19.19
C ILE A 119 -9.72 17.96 -18.98
N ASN A 120 -9.21 18.57 -17.91
CA ASN A 120 -9.51 19.97 -17.57
C ASN A 120 -8.34 20.92 -17.87
N ASP A 121 -7.18 20.39 -18.23
CA ASP A 121 -6.01 21.20 -18.57
C ASP A 121 -6.22 21.88 -19.93
N PRO A 122 -6.33 23.23 -19.99
CA PRO A 122 -6.58 23.95 -21.23
C PRO A 122 -5.49 23.72 -22.29
N ALA A 123 -4.23 23.51 -21.88
CA ALA A 123 -3.14 23.24 -22.80
C ALA A 123 -3.27 21.86 -23.43
N VAL A 124 -3.69 20.85 -22.65
CA VAL A 124 -3.93 19.50 -23.16
C VAL A 124 -5.13 19.49 -24.10
N ILE A 125 -6.24 20.17 -23.75
CA ILE A 125 -7.42 20.30 -24.62
C ILE A 125 -7.05 20.99 -25.94
N ALA A 126 -6.26 22.07 -25.89
CA ALA A 126 -5.84 22.78 -27.09
C ALA A 126 -4.96 21.92 -28.02
N ALA A 127 -4.15 21.03 -27.44
CA ALA A 127 -3.29 20.13 -28.19
C ALA A 127 -4.03 18.88 -28.73
N SER A 128 -4.94 18.30 -27.94
CA SER A 128 -5.66 17.06 -28.30
C SER A 128 -6.95 17.30 -29.08
N GLY A 129 -7.55 18.49 -28.92
CA GLY A 129 -8.89 18.81 -29.43
C GLY A 129 -10.03 18.12 -28.67
N LEU A 130 -9.73 17.38 -27.60
CA LEU A 130 -10.69 16.56 -26.84
C LEU A 130 -10.64 16.91 -25.36
N ALA A 131 -11.80 17.17 -24.77
CA ALA A 131 -11.96 17.35 -23.33
C ALA A 131 -12.21 16.01 -22.59
N VAL A 132 -12.34 14.91 -23.33
CA VAL A 132 -12.63 13.58 -22.77
C VAL A 132 -11.77 12.54 -23.49
N HIS A 133 -11.07 11.74 -22.70
CA HIS A 133 -10.17 10.67 -23.18
C HIS A 133 -10.62 9.32 -22.63
N ARG A 134 -10.16 8.22 -23.24
CA ARG A 134 -10.45 6.87 -22.74
C ARG A 134 -9.48 6.49 -21.62
N GLY A 135 -10.01 6.02 -20.50
CA GLY A 135 -9.23 5.44 -19.39
C GLY A 135 -9.74 4.07 -18.97
N LEU A 136 -9.18 3.58 -17.87
CA LEU A 136 -9.54 2.30 -17.25
C LEU A 136 -10.23 2.53 -15.91
N ALA A 137 -11.30 1.77 -15.65
CA ALA A 137 -11.95 1.70 -14.36
C ALA A 137 -12.29 0.25 -14.00
N SER A 138 -12.31 -0.03 -12.70
CA SER A 138 -12.72 -1.32 -12.14
C SER A 138 -14.14 -1.66 -12.60
N HIS A 139 -14.35 -2.92 -12.93
CA HIS A 139 -15.66 -3.49 -13.24
C HIS A 139 -15.61 -4.98 -13.01
N LEU A 140 -16.13 -5.43 -11.87
CA LEU A 140 -16.18 -6.84 -11.52
C LEU A 140 -16.85 -7.68 -12.62
N GLY A 141 -16.16 -8.74 -13.05
CA GLY A 141 -16.65 -9.70 -14.04
C GLY A 141 -16.38 -9.34 -15.51
N SER A 142 -15.75 -8.20 -15.82
CA SER A 142 -15.32 -7.88 -17.18
C SER A 142 -13.84 -8.18 -17.42
N SER A 143 -13.43 -8.11 -18.68
CA SER A 143 -12.03 -8.13 -19.09
C SER A 143 -11.80 -7.17 -20.26
N ILE A 144 -10.61 -6.58 -20.32
CA ILE A 144 -10.16 -5.79 -21.47
C ILE A 144 -8.91 -6.40 -22.06
N ASP A 145 -8.88 -6.53 -23.39
CA ASP A 145 -7.70 -6.89 -24.15
C ASP A 145 -6.82 -5.68 -24.48
N GLY A 146 -5.51 -5.90 -24.52
CA GLY A 146 -4.51 -4.92 -24.88
C GLY A 146 -3.15 -5.56 -25.20
N GLY A 147 -2.12 -4.74 -25.13
CA GLY A 147 -0.73 -5.14 -25.31
C GLY A 147 0.09 -4.92 -24.04
N LEU A 148 1.06 -5.79 -23.81
CA LEU A 148 2.05 -5.68 -22.74
C LEU A 148 3.40 -5.29 -23.35
N LEU A 149 3.86 -4.08 -23.01
CA LEU A 149 5.13 -3.50 -23.45
C LEU A 149 6.20 -3.74 -22.37
N ALA A 150 7.30 -4.39 -22.73
CA ALA A 150 8.47 -4.46 -21.87
C ALA A 150 9.28 -3.17 -22.02
N LEU A 151 9.27 -2.31 -21.00
CA LEU A 151 9.90 -1.00 -21.03
C LEU A 151 11.06 -0.92 -20.02
N SER A 152 12.14 -0.23 -20.40
CA SER A 152 13.17 0.20 -19.45
C SER A 152 12.62 1.27 -18.50
N SER A 153 13.37 1.58 -17.43
CA SER A 153 13.01 2.65 -16.50
C SER A 153 12.94 4.02 -17.18
N GLU A 154 13.82 4.27 -18.15
CA GLU A 154 13.87 5.50 -18.95
C GLU A 154 12.65 5.57 -19.89
N GLN A 155 12.31 4.47 -20.56
CA GLN A 155 11.13 4.40 -21.42
C GLN A 155 9.83 4.53 -20.61
N LEU A 156 9.79 3.98 -19.40
CA LEU A 156 8.69 4.19 -18.46
C LEU A 156 8.52 5.66 -18.09
N THR A 157 9.63 6.38 -17.85
CA THR A 157 9.60 7.84 -17.61
C THR A 157 9.12 8.61 -18.84
N GLN A 158 9.52 8.19 -20.04
CA GLN A 158 9.04 8.78 -21.30
C GLN A 158 7.53 8.54 -21.50
N ALA A 159 7.04 7.34 -21.17
CA ALA A 159 5.62 7.04 -21.19
C ALA A 159 4.84 7.88 -20.17
N ASP A 160 5.39 8.08 -18.96
CA ASP A 160 4.76 8.95 -17.95
C ASP A 160 4.65 10.40 -18.44
N ALA A 161 5.68 10.91 -19.13
CA ALA A 161 5.65 12.25 -19.72
C ALA A 161 4.65 12.36 -20.88
N TYR A 162 4.44 11.28 -21.63
CA TYR A 162 3.44 11.22 -22.70
C TYR A 162 2.00 11.22 -22.16
N GLU A 163 1.75 10.54 -21.04
CA GLU A 163 0.39 10.28 -20.53
C GLU A 163 -0.26 11.43 -19.75
N VAL A 164 0.33 12.63 -19.72
CA VAL A 164 -0.20 13.86 -19.09
C VAL A 164 -0.63 13.71 -17.61
N SER A 165 -0.96 14.82 -16.95
CA SER A 165 -1.29 14.83 -15.50
C SER A 165 -2.62 14.18 -15.13
N ALA A 166 -3.48 13.90 -16.12
CA ALA A 166 -4.78 13.26 -15.90
C ALA A 166 -4.67 11.76 -15.63
N TYR A 167 -3.51 11.14 -15.89
CA TYR A 167 -3.26 9.73 -15.66
C TYR A 167 -2.11 9.54 -14.68
N ALA A 168 -2.17 8.45 -13.94
CA ALA A 168 -1.06 7.98 -13.12
C ALA A 168 -0.82 6.50 -13.36
N ARG A 169 0.46 6.15 -13.42
CA ARG A 169 0.91 4.77 -13.57
C ARG A 169 0.65 3.99 -12.29
N ARG A 170 -0.06 2.87 -12.38
CA ARG A 170 -0.44 2.04 -11.24
C ARG A 170 -0.27 0.55 -11.53
N ARG A 171 -0.05 -0.23 -10.47
CA ARG A 171 0.00 -1.69 -10.57
C ARG A 171 -1.40 -2.24 -10.78
N VAL A 172 -1.51 -3.18 -11.72
CA VAL A 172 -2.72 -3.93 -12.05
C VAL A 172 -2.38 -5.42 -12.16
N LEU A 173 -3.41 -6.25 -12.12
CA LEU A 173 -3.28 -7.70 -12.28
C LEU A 173 -3.85 -8.11 -13.65
N THR A 174 -3.07 -8.84 -14.43
CA THR A 174 -3.55 -9.44 -15.69
C THR A 174 -4.46 -10.63 -15.39
N THR A 175 -5.24 -11.06 -16.39
CA THR A 175 -6.09 -12.28 -16.29
C THR A 175 -5.30 -13.54 -15.94
N ASP A 176 -4.00 -13.56 -16.26
CA ASP A 176 -3.11 -14.67 -15.99
C ASP A 176 -2.44 -14.59 -14.60
N GLY A 177 -2.82 -13.60 -13.78
CA GLY A 177 -2.32 -13.42 -12.41
C GLY A 177 -0.94 -12.78 -12.32
N ASN A 178 -0.45 -12.16 -13.40
CA ASN A 178 0.82 -11.43 -13.39
C ASN A 178 0.59 -9.94 -13.11
N GLN A 179 1.53 -9.30 -12.42
CA GLN A 179 1.49 -7.85 -12.23
C GLN A 179 1.95 -7.12 -13.50
N ALA A 180 1.31 -5.99 -13.79
CA ALA A 180 1.67 -5.06 -14.85
C ALA A 180 1.50 -3.62 -14.36
N TRP A 181 2.14 -2.68 -15.05
CA TRP A 181 1.77 -1.26 -14.97
C TRP A 181 0.57 -0.98 -15.89
N ALA A 182 -0.27 -0.02 -15.53
CA ALA A 182 -1.25 0.57 -16.43
C ALA A 182 -1.48 2.05 -16.05
N TYR A 183 -1.91 2.86 -17.01
CA TYR A 183 -2.33 4.24 -16.76
C TYR A 183 -3.82 4.27 -16.38
N LEU A 184 -4.09 4.71 -15.16
CA LEU A 184 -5.44 4.90 -14.60
C LEU A 184 -5.66 6.39 -14.32
N ASN A 185 -6.91 6.80 -14.08
CA ASN A 185 -7.22 8.19 -13.72
C ASN A 185 -6.36 8.66 -12.53
N ALA A 186 -5.70 9.81 -12.64
CA ALA A 186 -4.80 10.30 -11.59
C ALA A 186 -5.46 10.41 -10.20
N ARG A 187 -6.78 10.63 -10.14
CA ARG A 187 -7.55 10.60 -8.88
C ARG A 187 -7.67 9.17 -8.34
N PRO A 188 -7.11 8.85 -7.16
CA PRO A 188 -6.96 7.47 -6.66
C PRO A 188 -8.26 6.66 -6.59
N LEU A 189 -9.39 7.32 -6.33
CA LEU A 189 -10.69 6.68 -6.14
C LEU A 189 -11.58 6.73 -7.38
N ALA A 190 -11.22 7.48 -8.44
CA ALA A 190 -12.08 7.66 -9.60
C ALA A 190 -12.30 6.37 -10.41
N SER A 191 -11.30 5.50 -10.44
CA SER A 191 -11.38 4.19 -11.12
C SER A 191 -11.94 3.07 -10.23
N ALA A 192 -12.38 3.36 -8.99
CA ALA A 192 -12.87 2.33 -8.07
C ALA A 192 -14.34 1.98 -8.33
N GLU A 193 -14.70 0.70 -8.18
CA GLU A 193 -16.10 0.26 -8.18
C GLU A 193 -16.52 -0.17 -6.76
N ARG A 194 -15.63 -0.89 -6.07
CA ARG A 194 -15.86 -1.52 -4.78
C ARG A 194 -14.73 -1.14 -3.84
N ILE A 195 -15.05 -0.29 -2.86
CA ILE A 195 -14.10 0.31 -1.94
C ILE A 195 -14.17 -0.38 -0.57
N GLY A 196 -13.02 -0.75 -0.01
CA GLY A 196 -12.90 -1.15 1.39
C GLY A 196 -12.11 -0.10 2.16
N ILE A 197 -12.62 0.37 3.29
CA ILE A 197 -11.88 1.25 4.21
C ILE A 197 -11.38 0.38 5.36
N ILE A 198 -10.07 0.37 5.57
CA ILE A 198 -9.44 -0.25 6.74
C ILE A 198 -8.71 0.85 7.52
N GLY A 199 -8.71 0.73 8.85
CA GLY A 199 -8.15 1.79 9.66
C GLY A 199 -8.54 1.74 11.12
N ASP A 200 -8.33 2.87 11.78
CA ASP A 200 -8.56 3.08 13.20
C ASP A 200 -9.83 3.89 13.51
N GLY A 201 -9.87 4.58 14.66
CA GLY A 201 -11.02 5.36 15.11
C GLY A 201 -11.39 6.53 14.19
N ILE A 202 -10.40 7.11 13.50
CA ILE A 202 -10.63 8.21 12.55
C ILE A 202 -11.32 7.67 11.29
N ALA A 203 -10.83 6.56 10.75
CA ALA A 203 -11.43 5.90 9.60
C ALA A 203 -12.80 5.29 9.91
N TYR A 204 -13.02 4.86 11.16
CA TYR A 204 -14.31 4.40 11.65
C TYR A 204 -15.37 5.51 11.70
N GLY A 205 -14.96 6.79 11.82
CA GLY A 205 -15.87 7.90 12.07
C GLY A 205 -16.37 7.97 13.51
N ARG A 206 -15.52 7.57 14.47
CA ARG A 206 -15.88 7.37 15.90
C ARG A 206 -16.65 8.52 16.53
N SER A 207 -16.34 9.75 16.14
CA SER A 207 -16.81 10.97 16.81
C SER A 207 -17.94 11.68 16.06
N ASP A 208 -18.44 11.08 14.98
CA ASP A 208 -19.63 11.56 14.27
C ASP A 208 -20.69 10.46 14.23
N ALA A 209 -21.84 10.72 14.85
CA ALA A 209 -22.97 9.78 14.88
C ALA A 209 -23.49 9.40 13.48
N ARG A 210 -23.15 10.18 12.45
CA ARG A 210 -23.47 9.89 11.05
C ARG A 210 -22.48 8.93 10.40
N GLY A 211 -21.39 8.54 11.07
CA GLY A 211 -20.35 7.66 10.52
C GLY A 211 -19.18 8.39 9.83
N GLY A 212 -19.07 9.70 10.04
CA GLY A 212 -17.95 10.53 9.59
C GLY A 212 -17.73 10.56 8.09
N TRP A 213 -16.49 10.89 7.68
CA TRP A 213 -16.09 11.02 6.27
C TRP A 213 -16.34 9.72 5.47
N ALA A 214 -16.23 8.56 6.12
CA ALA A 214 -16.45 7.26 5.51
C ALA A 214 -17.91 7.09 5.06
N GLN A 215 -18.89 7.54 5.84
CA GLN A 215 -20.30 7.48 5.46
C GLN A 215 -20.63 8.49 4.35
N LEU A 216 -20.03 9.68 4.38
CA LEU A 216 -20.19 10.68 3.32
C LEU A 216 -19.67 10.13 1.98
N LEU A 217 -18.46 9.56 1.99
CA LEU A 217 -17.86 8.89 0.83
C LEU A 217 -18.69 7.69 0.36
N HIS A 218 -19.18 6.86 1.28
CA HIS A 218 -20.08 5.76 0.95
C HIS A 218 -21.31 6.25 0.17
N SER A 219 -21.95 7.30 0.68
CA SER A 219 -23.19 7.83 0.11
C SER A 219 -22.98 8.37 -1.31
N THR A 220 -21.91 9.13 -1.54
CA THR A 220 -21.62 9.70 -2.87
C THR A 220 -21.03 8.68 -3.84
N HIS A 221 -20.27 7.70 -3.37
CA HIS A 221 -19.77 6.60 -4.21
C HIS A 221 -20.92 5.72 -4.70
N LEU A 222 -21.83 5.33 -3.79
CA LEU A 222 -23.02 4.53 -4.13
C LEU A 222 -23.93 5.27 -5.12
N ALA A 223 -24.20 6.55 -4.89
CA ALA A 223 -25.09 7.36 -5.73
C ALA A 223 -24.63 7.49 -7.19
N ARG A 224 -23.33 7.30 -7.49
CA ARG A 224 -22.82 7.31 -8.87
C ARG A 224 -23.29 6.09 -9.67
N ASN A 225 -23.52 4.95 -9.02
CA ASN A 225 -24.05 3.74 -9.64
C ASN A 225 -24.53 2.74 -8.57
N GLU A 226 -25.82 2.78 -8.22
CA GLU A 226 -26.36 1.96 -7.12
C GLU A 226 -26.31 0.44 -7.38
N ASP A 227 -26.20 0.00 -8.63
CA ASP A 227 -26.15 -1.43 -8.97
C ASP A 227 -24.74 -2.00 -8.76
N ARG A 228 -23.72 -1.18 -9.03
CA ARG A 228 -22.32 -1.63 -9.12
C ARG A 228 -21.47 -1.14 -7.96
N HIS A 229 -21.61 0.14 -7.60
CA HIS A 229 -20.73 0.78 -6.65
C HIS A 229 -21.04 0.35 -5.23
N ARG A 230 -20.03 -0.05 -4.49
CA ARG A 230 -20.18 -0.43 -3.09
C ARG A 230 -19.00 0.08 -2.28
N LEU A 231 -19.26 0.43 -1.02
CA LEU A 231 -18.21 0.76 -0.06
C LEU A 231 -18.49 0.03 1.25
N TRP A 232 -17.45 -0.48 1.89
CA TRP A 232 -17.53 -1.08 3.22
C TRP A 232 -16.50 -0.46 4.14
N ASN A 233 -16.93 -0.09 5.34
CA ASN A 233 -16.04 0.33 6.39
C ASN A 233 -15.71 -0.86 7.29
N PHE A 234 -14.45 -1.27 7.28
CA PHE A 234 -13.86 -2.32 8.10
C PHE A 234 -12.92 -1.76 9.16
N ALA A 235 -12.86 -0.44 9.31
CA ALA A 235 -12.06 0.19 10.36
C ALA A 235 -12.58 -0.25 11.74
N ILE A 236 -11.67 -0.36 12.71
CA ILE A 236 -12.01 -0.72 14.08
C ILE A 236 -11.29 0.28 15.00
N PRO A 237 -11.99 0.97 15.91
CA PRO A 237 -11.37 1.94 16.79
C PRO A 237 -10.24 1.34 17.64
N GLY A 238 -9.12 2.07 17.76
CA GLY A 238 -7.96 1.66 18.53
C GLY A 238 -7.04 0.64 17.84
N GLN A 239 -7.33 0.23 16.60
CA GLN A 239 -6.44 -0.67 15.87
C GLN A 239 -5.10 -0.03 15.55
N LYS A 240 -4.08 -0.87 15.57
CA LYS A 240 -2.74 -0.63 15.03
C LYS A 240 -2.64 -1.23 13.64
N LEU A 241 -1.66 -0.78 12.86
CA LEU A 241 -1.49 -1.22 11.49
C LEU A 241 -1.23 -2.74 11.39
N SER A 242 -0.45 -3.30 12.33
CA SER A 242 -0.17 -4.75 12.38
C SER A 242 -1.44 -5.59 12.42
N ASN A 243 -2.46 -5.12 13.15
CA ASN A 243 -3.70 -5.85 13.34
C ASN A 243 -4.57 -5.80 12.08
N LEU A 244 -4.43 -4.77 11.24
CA LEU A 244 -5.19 -4.68 9.99
C LEU A 244 -4.83 -5.82 9.04
N ALA A 245 -3.56 -6.21 8.97
CA ALA A 245 -3.08 -7.27 8.10
C ALA A 245 -3.67 -8.65 8.47
N ASP A 246 -4.05 -8.86 9.73
CA ASP A 246 -4.56 -10.14 10.22
C ASP A 246 -5.99 -10.45 9.73
N TYR A 247 -6.85 -9.43 9.61
CA TYR A 247 -8.25 -9.64 9.23
C TYR A 247 -8.61 -9.08 7.85
N ALA A 248 -8.04 -7.94 7.45
CA ALA A 248 -8.50 -7.22 6.28
C ALA A 248 -8.41 -8.03 4.98
N PRO A 249 -7.29 -8.71 4.64
CA PRO A 249 -7.19 -9.41 3.35
C PRO A 249 -8.32 -10.43 3.12
N ALA A 250 -8.69 -11.19 4.16
CA ALA A 250 -9.75 -12.18 4.07
C ALA A 250 -11.14 -11.53 3.90
N GLU A 251 -11.43 -10.47 4.64
CA GLU A 251 -12.72 -9.77 4.56
C GLU A 251 -12.88 -9.00 3.24
N LEU A 252 -11.83 -8.35 2.78
CA LEU A 252 -11.79 -7.64 1.50
C LEU A 252 -12.01 -8.61 0.33
N ALA A 253 -11.41 -9.81 0.39
CA ALA A 253 -11.60 -10.84 -0.62
C ALA A 253 -13.06 -11.29 -0.72
N ARG A 254 -13.73 -11.50 0.42
CA ARG A 254 -15.15 -11.91 0.46
C ARG A 254 -16.09 -10.93 -0.20
N ARG A 255 -15.71 -9.64 -0.26
CA ARG A 255 -16.52 -8.59 -0.86
C ARG A 255 -16.06 -8.18 -2.26
N SER A 256 -15.05 -8.85 -2.81
CA SER A 256 -14.46 -8.49 -4.11
C SER A 256 -14.08 -7.02 -4.17
N ILE A 257 -13.43 -6.52 -3.10
CA ILE A 257 -12.92 -5.15 -3.08
C ILE A 257 -11.82 -4.99 -4.12
N ASP A 258 -11.91 -3.94 -4.95
CA ASP A 258 -10.88 -3.60 -5.95
C ASP A 258 -9.98 -2.44 -5.49
N THR A 259 -10.47 -1.57 -4.62
CA THR A 259 -9.70 -0.42 -4.10
C THR A 259 -9.80 -0.35 -2.58
N VAL A 260 -8.68 -0.20 -1.88
CA VAL A 260 -8.60 -0.25 -0.42
C VAL A 260 -8.02 1.04 0.11
N ILE A 261 -8.80 1.78 0.90
CA ILE A 261 -8.32 2.97 1.61
C ILE A 261 -7.75 2.53 2.95
N ILE A 262 -6.52 2.95 3.26
CA ILE A 262 -5.79 2.60 4.48
C ILE A 262 -5.60 3.87 5.30
N GLY A 263 -6.30 3.97 6.44
CA GLY A 263 -6.22 5.09 7.37
C GLY A 263 -5.91 4.61 8.79
N ALA A 264 -4.65 4.28 9.06
CA ALA A 264 -4.16 3.92 10.38
C ALA A 264 -2.67 4.27 10.54
N GLY A 265 -2.22 4.33 11.78
CA GLY A 265 -0.80 4.47 12.13
C GLY A 265 -0.56 5.40 13.31
N ILE A 266 -1.51 6.26 13.67
CA ILE A 266 -1.31 7.16 14.82
C ILE A 266 -1.25 6.39 16.14
N ASN A 267 -2.05 5.32 16.29
CA ASN A 267 -1.99 4.43 17.46
C ASN A 267 -0.64 3.71 17.58
N ASP A 268 0.01 3.41 16.46
CA ASP A 268 1.35 2.82 16.42
C ASP A 268 2.40 3.83 16.88
N LEU A 269 2.33 5.07 16.40
CA LEU A 269 3.22 6.16 16.85
C LEU A 269 3.04 6.46 18.34
N ILE A 270 1.80 6.51 18.83
CA ILE A 270 1.48 6.67 20.26
C ILE A 270 2.06 5.52 21.09
N ALA A 271 2.04 4.30 20.53
CA ALA A 271 2.64 3.12 21.17
C ALA A 271 4.18 3.05 21.06
N GLY A 272 4.82 4.04 20.44
CA GLY A 272 6.28 4.14 20.33
C GLY A 272 6.89 3.43 19.11
N THR A 273 6.09 2.96 18.16
CA THR A 273 6.60 2.44 16.89
C THR A 273 7.28 3.56 16.10
N SER A 274 8.47 3.32 15.57
CA SER A 274 9.18 4.32 14.75
C SER A 274 8.50 4.51 13.39
N SER A 275 8.56 5.72 12.85
CA SER A 275 7.98 6.04 11.53
C SER A 275 8.52 5.15 10.40
N ALA A 276 9.79 4.73 10.48
CA ALA A 276 10.40 3.82 9.52
C ALA A 276 9.86 2.38 9.62
N ALA A 277 9.69 1.86 10.84
CA ALA A 277 9.08 0.55 11.05
C ALA A 277 7.62 0.55 10.59
N LEU A 278 6.89 1.61 10.90
CA LEU A 278 5.51 1.78 10.48
C LEU A 278 5.36 1.85 8.95
N LEU A 279 6.27 2.55 8.26
CA LEU A 279 6.30 2.55 6.79
C LEU A 279 6.50 1.14 6.22
N GLN A 280 7.39 0.34 6.82
CA GLN A 280 7.63 -1.03 6.38
C GLN A 280 6.36 -1.89 6.50
N GLU A 281 5.59 -1.72 7.57
CA GLU A 281 4.30 -2.40 7.75
C GLU A 281 3.26 -1.96 6.70
N VAL A 282 3.19 -0.66 6.38
CA VAL A 282 2.33 -0.16 5.27
C VAL A 282 2.73 -0.82 3.96
N GLU A 283 4.03 -0.90 3.66
CA GLU A 283 4.55 -1.51 2.44
C GLU A 283 4.21 -3.00 2.34
N ASN A 284 4.33 -3.73 3.44
CA ASN A 284 3.97 -5.14 3.50
C ASN A 284 2.48 -5.34 3.21
N LEU A 285 1.61 -4.56 3.86
CA LEU A 285 0.16 -4.63 3.65
C LEU A 285 -0.22 -4.28 2.21
N CYS A 286 0.34 -3.19 1.65
CA CYS A 286 0.10 -2.81 0.27
C CYS A 286 0.51 -3.92 -0.72
N THR A 287 1.64 -4.57 -0.46
CA THR A 287 2.12 -5.67 -1.31
C THR A 287 1.16 -6.87 -1.27
N ILE A 288 0.63 -7.23 -0.09
CA ILE A 288 -0.39 -8.29 0.05
C ILE A 288 -1.65 -7.94 -0.77
N LEU A 289 -2.10 -6.69 -0.71
CA LEU A 289 -3.28 -6.23 -1.44
C LEU A 289 -3.06 -6.26 -2.96
N GLU A 290 -1.90 -5.79 -3.44
CA GLU A 290 -1.56 -5.73 -4.86
C GLU A 290 -1.37 -7.11 -5.50
N VAL A 291 -0.83 -8.09 -4.78
CA VAL A 291 -0.72 -9.49 -5.25
C VAL A 291 -2.10 -10.07 -5.57
N GLU A 292 -3.11 -9.63 -4.83
CA GLU A 292 -4.50 -10.03 -5.01
C GLU A 292 -5.27 -9.11 -5.97
N GLY A 293 -4.57 -8.21 -6.67
CA GLY A 293 -5.17 -7.28 -7.64
C GLY A 293 -5.97 -6.14 -7.04
N ARG A 294 -5.78 -5.83 -5.74
CA ARG A 294 -6.45 -4.72 -5.06
C ARG A 294 -5.53 -3.50 -5.04
N ARG A 295 -6.06 -2.34 -5.40
CA ARG A 295 -5.33 -1.06 -5.39
C ARG A 295 -5.32 -0.47 -3.97
N PRO A 296 -4.16 -0.34 -3.30
CA PRO A 296 -4.08 0.39 -2.04
C PRO A 296 -4.04 1.91 -2.27
N VAL A 297 -4.75 2.65 -1.41
CA VAL A 297 -4.74 4.11 -1.30
C VAL A 297 -4.46 4.45 0.15
N VAL A 298 -3.29 4.98 0.45
CA VAL A 298 -2.86 5.25 1.83
C VAL A 298 -3.17 6.70 2.21
N LEU A 299 -3.70 6.91 3.40
CA LEU A 299 -3.93 8.25 3.96
C LEU A 299 -2.77 8.62 4.88
N THR A 300 -2.23 9.83 4.75
CA THR A 300 -1.28 10.34 5.75
C THR A 300 -2.00 10.59 7.09
N PRO A 301 -1.29 10.60 8.23
CA PRO A 301 -1.89 11.01 9.49
C PRO A 301 -2.42 12.44 9.42
N LEU A 302 -3.51 12.72 10.12
CA LEU A 302 -4.01 14.08 10.30
C LEU A 302 -3.06 14.89 11.17
N TRP A 303 -3.12 16.22 11.04
CA TRP A 303 -2.65 17.10 12.10
C TRP A 303 -3.41 16.81 13.40
N LEU A 304 -2.75 16.97 14.54
CA LEU A 304 -3.33 16.74 15.85
C LEU A 304 -2.88 17.83 16.83
N ASN A 305 -3.73 18.15 17.80
CA ASN A 305 -3.40 19.05 18.89
C ASN A 305 -2.78 18.25 20.04
N THR A 306 -1.45 18.32 20.18
CA THR A 306 -0.70 17.52 21.17
C THR A 306 -1.05 17.85 22.62
N GLU A 307 -1.35 19.12 22.90
CA GLU A 307 -1.69 19.56 24.25
C GLU A 307 -3.07 19.05 24.66
N GLN A 308 -4.05 19.20 23.76
CA GLN A 308 -5.39 18.69 23.97
C GLN A 308 -5.41 17.16 24.01
N ALA A 309 -4.65 16.48 23.15
CA ALA A 309 -4.51 15.03 23.16
C ALA A 309 -3.97 14.50 24.50
N ALA A 310 -3.03 15.22 25.11
CA ALA A 310 -2.52 14.88 26.44
C ALA A 310 -3.55 15.13 27.56
N GLN A 311 -4.30 16.23 27.47
CA GLN A 311 -5.26 16.63 28.50
C GLN A 311 -6.57 15.80 28.45
N ASP A 312 -7.13 15.64 27.26
CA ASP A 312 -8.49 15.11 27.06
C ASP A 312 -8.50 13.63 26.68
N PHE A 313 -7.53 13.18 25.87
CA PHE A 313 -7.42 11.78 25.45
C PHE A 313 -6.40 10.97 26.26
N GLY A 314 -5.52 11.64 27.01
CA GLY A 314 -4.53 11.00 27.88
C GLY A 314 -3.36 10.35 27.14
N VAL A 315 -3.05 10.79 25.91
CA VAL A 315 -1.93 10.27 25.13
C VAL A 315 -0.91 11.36 24.83
N SER A 316 0.35 10.96 24.70
CA SER A 316 1.44 11.86 24.33
C SER A 316 2.06 11.40 23.01
N VAL A 317 2.04 12.26 22.01
CA VAL A 317 2.69 12.06 20.72
C VAL A 317 3.28 13.39 20.26
N SER A 318 4.48 13.38 19.70
CA SER A 318 5.11 14.60 19.18
C SER A 318 4.64 14.88 17.76
N LEU A 319 4.34 16.16 17.47
CA LEU A 319 4.04 16.61 16.12
C LEU A 319 5.21 16.32 15.15
N SER A 320 6.46 16.37 15.64
CA SER A 320 7.64 16.04 14.82
C SER A 320 7.58 14.60 14.30
N THR A 321 7.20 13.64 15.16
CA THR A 321 7.09 12.22 14.78
C THR A 321 5.98 11.99 13.76
N VAL A 322 4.85 12.71 13.90
CA VAL A 322 3.74 12.67 12.94
C VAL A 322 4.19 13.21 11.57
N LEU A 323 4.89 14.36 11.57
CA LEU A 323 5.44 14.97 10.37
C LEU A 323 6.49 14.08 9.69
N ASP A 324 7.38 13.46 10.47
CA ASP A 324 8.37 12.52 9.95
C ASP A 324 7.68 11.34 9.24
N TYR A 325 6.64 10.78 9.85
CA TYR A 325 5.86 9.69 9.24
C TYR A 325 5.12 10.13 7.97
N ARG A 326 4.45 11.30 7.99
CA ARG A 326 3.83 11.89 6.80
C ARG A 326 4.83 12.02 5.65
N ASN A 327 5.99 12.63 5.90
CA ASN A 327 7.01 12.85 4.88
C ASN A 327 7.56 11.54 4.30
N LEU A 328 7.73 10.52 5.15
CA LEU A 328 8.12 9.18 4.73
C LEU A 328 7.06 8.55 3.81
N LEU A 329 5.77 8.63 4.16
CA LEU A 329 4.69 8.11 3.31
C LEU A 329 4.64 8.81 1.95
N LEU A 330 4.72 10.14 1.90
CA LEU A 330 4.66 10.90 0.65
C LEU A 330 5.85 10.57 -0.28
N THR A 331 7.05 10.52 0.29
CA THR A 331 8.27 10.15 -0.46
C THR A 331 8.18 8.71 -0.96
N TRP A 332 7.70 7.79 -0.13
CA TRP A 332 7.52 6.39 -0.48
C TRP A 332 6.46 6.19 -1.56
N GLY A 333 5.31 6.85 -1.46
CA GLY A 333 4.23 6.78 -2.46
C GLY A 333 4.73 7.20 -3.84
N THR A 334 5.42 8.34 -3.89
CA THR A 334 6.05 8.87 -5.11
C THR A 334 7.05 7.87 -5.71
N ARG A 335 7.97 7.34 -4.90
CA ARG A 335 9.00 6.40 -5.35
C ARG A 335 8.43 5.05 -5.81
N THR A 336 7.31 4.63 -5.24
CA THR A 336 6.73 3.29 -5.47
C THR A 336 5.51 3.30 -6.38
N TYR A 337 5.08 4.47 -6.86
CA TYR A 337 3.88 4.68 -7.68
C TYR A 337 2.61 4.15 -6.98
N ARG A 338 2.55 4.31 -5.65
CA ARG A 338 1.36 4.00 -4.84
C ARG A 338 0.65 5.28 -4.47
N ASP A 339 -0.67 5.23 -4.46
CA ASP A 339 -1.48 6.38 -4.12
C ASP A 339 -1.34 6.69 -2.62
N VAL A 340 -0.91 7.91 -2.32
CA VAL A 340 -0.88 8.47 -0.97
C VAL A 340 -1.61 9.80 -1.00
N ILE A 341 -2.70 9.91 -0.23
CA ILE A 341 -3.47 11.15 -0.09
C ILE A 341 -3.02 11.85 1.18
N ASP A 342 -2.57 13.10 1.02
CA ASP A 342 -2.10 13.90 2.13
C ASP A 342 -3.27 14.57 2.87
N LEU A 343 -3.65 14.04 4.03
CA LEU A 343 -4.72 14.58 4.85
C LEU A 343 -4.22 15.50 5.98
N TYR A 344 -2.92 15.51 6.27
CA TYR A 344 -2.38 16.34 7.34
C TYR A 344 -2.79 17.82 7.22
N PRO A 345 -2.70 18.48 6.04
CA PRO A 345 -3.06 19.91 5.90
C PRO A 345 -4.55 20.19 6.11
N VAL A 346 -5.42 19.18 6.04
CA VAL A 346 -6.87 19.35 6.08
C VAL A 346 -7.33 19.97 7.40
N LEU A 347 -6.67 19.59 8.50
CA LEU A 347 -6.97 20.06 9.85
C LEU A 347 -5.77 20.77 10.50
N GLU A 348 -4.78 21.15 9.70
CA GLU A 348 -3.56 21.80 10.20
C GLU A 348 -3.90 23.13 10.88
N GLU A 349 -3.52 23.24 12.16
CA GLU A 349 -3.81 24.42 13.00
C GLU A 349 -5.30 24.72 13.19
N LEU A 350 -6.18 23.73 13.05
CA LEU A 350 -7.63 23.86 13.27
C LEU A 350 -8.12 22.99 14.45
N PRO A 351 -7.69 23.27 15.69
CA PRO A 351 -8.02 22.46 16.86
C PRO A 351 -9.52 22.42 17.18
N GLU A 352 -10.31 23.40 16.73
CA GLU A 352 -11.75 23.46 16.93
C GLU A 352 -12.51 22.30 16.28
N TYR A 353 -11.93 21.64 15.27
CA TYR A 353 -12.51 20.46 14.63
C TYR A 353 -12.06 19.15 15.27
N LEU A 354 -11.34 19.18 16.40
CA LEU A 354 -10.88 18.00 17.13
C LEU A 354 -11.56 17.91 18.50
N ILE A 355 -12.21 16.79 18.78
CA ILE A 355 -12.95 16.63 20.04
C ILE A 355 -12.04 16.41 21.26
N ASP A 356 -10.89 15.79 21.04
CA ASP A 356 -9.95 15.34 22.07
C ASP A 356 -8.51 15.55 21.62
N GLY A 357 -8.29 16.44 20.66
CA GLY A 357 -7.00 16.72 20.04
C GLY A 357 -6.55 15.71 18.98
N ILE A 358 -7.28 14.60 18.74
CA ILE A 358 -6.96 13.61 17.70
C ILE A 358 -8.15 13.32 16.80
N HIS A 359 -9.33 13.08 17.38
CA HIS A 359 -10.48 12.63 16.62
C HIS A 359 -11.25 13.83 16.04
N PRO A 360 -11.49 13.86 14.72
CA PRO A 360 -12.29 14.90 14.09
C PRO A 360 -13.73 14.89 14.59
N ASP A 361 -14.32 16.07 14.79
CA ASP A 361 -15.75 16.21 14.98
C ASP A 361 -16.51 16.07 13.64
N ALA A 362 -17.82 16.33 13.66
CA ALA A 362 -18.65 16.29 12.46
C ALA A 362 -18.18 17.26 11.35
N GLY A 363 -17.62 18.43 11.70
CA GLY A 363 -17.09 19.40 10.76
C GLY A 363 -15.73 18.98 10.19
N GLY A 364 -14.83 18.47 11.04
CA GLY A 364 -13.55 17.93 10.61
C GLY A 364 -13.71 16.72 9.68
N HIS A 365 -14.69 15.85 9.95
CA HIS A 365 -15.06 14.76 9.05
C HIS A 365 -15.56 15.25 7.69
N GLU A 366 -16.29 16.37 7.62
CA GLU A 366 -16.72 16.97 6.35
C GLU A 366 -15.51 17.49 5.54
N LEU A 367 -14.54 18.15 6.20
CA LEU A 367 -13.32 18.63 5.56
C LEU A 367 -12.48 17.49 4.98
N ILE A 368 -12.34 16.38 5.72
CA ILE A 368 -11.66 15.17 5.24
C ILE A 368 -12.37 14.60 4.00
N TYR A 369 -13.71 14.50 4.04
CA TYR A 369 -14.49 14.02 2.92
C TYR A 369 -14.31 14.90 1.67
N GLN A 370 -14.29 16.23 1.83
CA GLN A 370 -14.04 17.16 0.72
C GLN A 370 -12.67 16.92 0.10
N ALA A 371 -11.61 16.82 0.92
CA ALA A 371 -10.26 16.53 0.43
C ALA A 371 -10.19 15.22 -0.37
N LEU A 372 -10.84 14.16 0.11
CA LEU A 372 -10.92 12.87 -0.58
C LEU A 372 -11.76 12.90 -1.87
N SER A 373 -12.71 13.82 -1.96
CA SER A 373 -13.63 13.92 -3.10
C SER A 373 -13.09 14.81 -4.22
N THR A 374 -12.23 15.77 -3.88
CA THR A 374 -11.57 16.66 -4.86
C THR A 374 -10.25 16.12 -5.37
N GLY A 375 -9.58 15.27 -4.58
CA GLY A 375 -8.27 14.68 -4.86
C GLY A 375 -8.25 13.56 -5.89
#